data_AF-A0A9E3CQ53-F1
#
_entry.id   AF-A0A9E3CQ53-F1
#
_cell.length_a   1.000
_cell.length_b   1.000
_cell.length_c   1.000
_cell.angle_alpha   90.00
_cell.angle_beta   90.00
_cell.angle_gamma   90.00
#
_symmetry.space_group_name_H-M   'P 1'
#
loop_
_entity.id
_entity.type
_entity.pdbx_description
1 polymer ?
#
loop_
_entity_poly.entity_id
_entity_poly.type
_entity_poly.pdbx_seq_one_letter_code
_entity_poly.pdbx_strand_id
1 'polypeptide(L)'
;MSIEAVETFREKINVSQELQAELRACVVRNGAIDPATIVGLGRENGFDFTTAELESVLGAGELSDFELELVAAGLRKDDGGHDGGRRFKPH
;
A
#
# COMPACT_ATOMS: atom_id res chain seq x y z
N MET A 1 -0.19 -13.09 14.93
CA MET A 1 0.57 -11.89 14.55
C MET A 1 -0.31 -10.70 14.90
N SER A 2 0.29 -9.61 15.36
CA SER A 2 -0.43 -8.51 16.01
C SER A 2 -0.59 -7.34 15.04
N ILE A 3 -1.83 -6.86 14.90
CA ILE A 3 -2.17 -5.62 14.19
C ILE A 3 -1.35 -4.42 14.70
N GLU A 4 -0.96 -4.45 15.97
CA GLU A 4 -0.07 -3.47 16.62
C GLU A 4 1.25 -3.25 15.85
N ALA A 5 1.81 -4.29 15.21
CA ALA A 5 3.03 -4.16 14.42
C ALA A 5 2.80 -3.34 13.15
N VAL A 6 1.64 -3.50 12.51
CA VAL A 6 1.24 -2.71 11.34
C VAL A 6 0.98 -1.27 11.73
N GLU A 7 0.29 -1.03 12.85
CA GLU A 7 0.01 0.33 13.33
C GLU A 7 1.29 1.07 13.70
N THR A 8 2.23 0.41 14.39
CA THR A 8 3.52 0.99 14.73
C THR A 8 4.35 1.26 13.47
N PHE A 9 4.34 0.34 12.51
CA PHE A 9 5.04 0.53 11.24
C PHE A 9 4.45 1.69 10.42
N ARG A 10 3.12 1.82 10.41
CA ARG A 10 2.39 2.91 9.77
C ARG A 10 2.75 4.27 10.38
N GLU A 11 2.77 4.36 11.70
CA GLU A 11 3.23 5.57 12.41
C GLU A 11 4.69 5.88 12.02
N LYS A 12 5.54 4.84 11.96
CA LYS A 12 6.93 4.99 11.56
C LYS A 12 7.11 5.49 10.13
N ILE A 13 6.32 5.00 9.18
CA ILE A 13 6.27 5.53 7.81
C ILE A 13 5.83 6.99 7.85
N ASN A 14 4.84 7.35 8.65
CA ASN A 14 4.35 8.74 8.71
C ASN A 14 5.43 9.73 9.16
N VAL A 15 6.22 9.34 10.17
CA VAL A 15 7.29 10.18 10.71
C VAL A 15 8.63 10.08 9.95
N SER A 16 8.83 9.03 9.15
CA SER A 16 10.09 8.76 8.45
C SER A 16 9.97 9.02 6.95
N GLN A 17 10.43 10.20 6.52
CA GLN A 17 10.41 10.60 5.09
C GLN A 17 11.21 9.66 4.19
N GLU A 18 12.26 9.01 4.71
CA GLU A 18 13.06 8.03 3.96
C GLU A 18 12.23 6.81 3.54
N LEU A 19 11.42 6.26 4.46
CA LEU A 19 10.52 5.13 4.16
C LEU A 19 9.42 5.54 3.17
N GLN A 20 8.88 6.75 3.31
CA GLN A 20 7.92 7.29 2.34
C GLN A 20 8.53 7.44 0.95
N ALA A 21 9.77 7.91 0.88
CA ALA A 21 10.49 8.07 -0.38
C ALA A 21 10.81 6.72 -1.04
N GLU A 22 11.21 5.70 -0.25
CA GLU A 22 11.43 4.34 -0.75
C GLU A 22 10.15 3.71 -1.30
N LEU A 23 9.04 3.85 -0.56
CA LEU A 23 7.72 3.41 -1.03
C LEU A 23 7.32 4.14 -2.32
N ARG A 24 7.46 5.48 -2.37
CA ARG A 24 7.19 6.28 -3.58
C ARG A 24 8.09 5.90 -4.74
N ALA A 25 9.37 5.65 -4.51
CA ALA A 25 10.29 5.22 -5.55
C ALA A 25 9.87 3.87 -6.14
N CYS A 26 9.27 2.99 -5.32
CA CYS A 26 8.66 1.75 -5.79
C CYS A 26 7.40 2.00 -6.64
N VAL A 27 6.49 2.89 -6.20
CA VAL A 27 5.28 3.28 -6.95
C VAL A 27 5.63 3.84 -8.32
N VAL A 28 6.55 4.81 -8.37
CA VAL A 28 6.90 5.53 -9.60
C VAL A 28 7.46 4.60 -10.67
N ARG A 29 8.11 3.50 -10.26
CA ARG A 29 8.76 2.58 -11.19
C ARG A 29 7.80 1.61 -11.87
N ASN A 30 6.71 1.22 -11.21
CA ASN A 30 5.81 0.18 -11.70
C ASN A 30 4.35 0.65 -11.85
N GLY A 31 4.02 1.87 -11.41
CA GLY A 31 2.67 2.44 -11.44
C GLY A 31 1.68 1.77 -10.48
N ALA A 32 2.13 0.76 -9.73
CA ALA A 32 1.38 0.07 -8.69
C ALA A 32 2.34 -0.27 -7.54
N ILE A 33 1.90 -0.02 -6.30
CA ILE A 33 2.61 -0.54 -5.14
C ILE A 33 2.12 -1.94 -4.83
N ASP A 34 3.06 -2.86 -4.67
CA ASP A 34 2.76 -4.22 -4.29
C ASP A 34 2.71 -4.30 -2.76
N PRO A 35 1.62 -4.82 -2.15
CA PRO A 35 1.55 -4.95 -0.69
C PRO A 35 2.64 -5.89 -0.15
N ALA A 36 3.14 -6.82 -0.98
CA ALA A 36 4.30 -7.65 -0.64
C ALA A 36 5.58 -6.83 -0.44
N THR A 37 5.77 -5.73 -1.17
CA THR A 37 6.90 -4.81 -0.98
C THR A 37 6.82 -4.09 0.37
N ILE A 38 5.62 -3.67 0.77
CA ILE A 38 5.41 -2.99 2.06
C ILE A 38 5.68 -3.96 3.22
N VAL A 39 5.21 -5.20 3.09
CA VAL A 39 5.51 -6.27 4.06
C VAL A 39 7.01 -6.57 4.11
N GLY A 40 7.69 -6.59 2.96
CA GLY A 40 9.15 -6.73 2.88
C GLY A 40 9.88 -5.62 3.65
N LEU A 41 9.53 -4.36 3.38
CA LEU A 41 10.06 -3.19 4.09
C LEU A 41 9.79 -3.22 5.59
N GLY A 42 8.57 -3.63 5.99
CA GLY A 42 8.20 -3.85 7.38
C GLY A 42 9.16 -4.83 8.05
N ARG A 43 9.41 -5.96 7.39
CA ARG A 43 10.27 -7.03 7.89
C ARG A 43 11.73 -6.59 8.02
N GLU A 44 12.24 -5.83 7.06
CA GLU A 44 13.57 -5.22 7.12
C GLU A 44 13.71 -4.22 8.27
N ASN A 45 12.61 -3.56 8.65
CA ASN A 45 12.55 -2.65 9.79
C ASN A 45 12.27 -3.35 11.14
N GLY A 46 12.17 -4.69 11.15
CA GLY A 46 11.91 -5.49 12.35
C GLY A 46 10.43 -5.69 12.68
N PHE A 47 9.53 -5.34 11.76
CA PHE A 47 8.09 -5.55 11.89
C PHE A 47 7.66 -6.76 11.04
N ASP A 48 7.11 -7.79 11.68
CA ASP A 48 6.61 -8.98 10.97
C ASP A 48 5.08 -8.94 10.95
N PHE A 49 4.52 -8.67 9.78
CA PHE A 49 3.07 -8.64 9.54
C PHE A 49 2.76 -9.12 8.12
N THR A 50 1.54 -9.57 7.90
CA THR A 50 1.08 -10.07 6.60
C THR A 50 0.42 -8.97 5.76
N THR A 51 0.30 -9.22 4.46
CA THR A 51 -0.44 -8.33 3.55
C THR A 51 -1.90 -8.17 3.97
N ALA A 52 -2.53 -9.23 4.47
CA ALA A 52 -3.91 -9.19 4.97
C ALA A 52 -4.06 -8.27 6.19
N GLU A 53 -3.09 -8.27 7.12
CA GLU A 53 -3.09 -7.36 8.26
C GLU A 53 -2.88 -5.91 7.81
N LEU A 54 -1.97 -5.67 6.86
CA LEU A 54 -1.76 -4.37 6.25
C LEU A 54 -3.04 -3.85 5.56
N GLU A 55 -3.69 -4.66 4.74
CA GLU A 55 -4.96 -4.32 4.08
C GLU A 55 -6.07 -4.09 5.09
N SER A 56 -6.10 -4.84 6.18
CA SER A 56 -7.10 -4.64 7.24
C SER A 56 -6.92 -3.30 7.95
N VAL A 57 -5.67 -2.84 8.16
CA VAL A 57 -5.40 -1.53 8.78
C VAL A 57 -5.63 -0.39 7.78
N LEU A 58 -5.18 -0.57 6.53
CA LEU A 58 -5.39 0.42 5.48
C LEU A 58 -6.87 0.55 5.09
N GLY A 59 -7.65 -0.53 5.20
CA GLY A 59 -9.08 -0.55 4.88
C GLY A 59 -10.02 -0.16 6.02
N ALA A 60 -9.55 -0.11 7.27
CA ALA A 60 -10.42 0.05 8.44
C ALA A 60 -10.45 1.47 9.05
N GLY A 61 -9.62 2.42 8.60
CA GLY A 61 -9.48 3.72 9.27
C GLY A 61 -9.18 4.92 8.39
N GLU A 62 -9.11 6.10 9.00
CA GLU A 62 -8.65 7.35 8.37
C GLU A 62 -7.20 7.16 7.90
N LEU A 63 -7.05 6.91 6.60
CA LEU A 63 -5.77 6.86 5.92
C LEU A 63 -5.15 8.25 5.90
N SER A 64 -3.85 8.35 6.19
CA SER A 64 -3.12 9.60 5.97
C SER A 64 -3.03 9.89 4.47
N ASP A 65 -2.78 11.14 4.07
CA ASP A 65 -2.72 11.56 2.65
C ASP A 65 -1.75 10.68 1.82
N PHE A 66 -0.64 10.29 2.43
CA PHE A 66 0.32 9.34 1.87
C PHE A 66 -0.24 7.92 1.66
N GLU A 67 -1.06 7.45 2.61
CA GLU A 67 -1.66 6.12 2.55
C GLU A 67 -2.85 6.09 1.60
N LEU A 68 -3.55 7.22 1.46
CA LEU A 68 -4.51 7.44 0.39
C LEU A 68 -3.82 7.40 -0.97
N GLU A 69 -2.65 8.04 -1.14
CA GLU A 69 -1.83 7.91 -2.35
C GLU A 69 -1.42 6.45 -2.58
N LEU A 70 -0.99 5.72 -1.55
CA LEU A 70 -0.63 4.29 -1.63
C LEU A 70 -1.80 3.40 -2.08
N VAL A 71 -2.97 3.58 -1.47
CA VAL A 71 -4.18 2.82 -1.79
C VAL A 71 -4.70 3.20 -3.17
N ALA A 72 -4.66 4.48 -3.53
CA ALA A 72 -5.03 4.97 -4.86
C ALA A 72 -4.06 4.49 -5.95
N ALA A 73 -2.77 4.33 -5.62
CA ALA A 73 -1.73 3.90 -6.54
C ALA A 73 -1.83 2.43 -6.93
N GLY A 74 -2.64 1.59 -6.27
CA GLY A 74 -2.81 0.21 -6.72
C GLY A 74 -3.17 -0.82 -5.66
N LEU A 75 -3.21 -0.43 -4.38
CA LEU A 75 -3.73 -1.26 -3.30
C LEU A 75 -5.27 -1.34 -3.32
N ARG A 76 -5.87 -1.35 -4.52
CA ARG A 76 -7.27 -1.72 -4.69
C ARG A 76 -7.33 -3.21 -4.45
N LYS A 77 -7.84 -3.57 -3.28
CA LYS A 77 -8.40 -4.89 -2.98
C LYS A 77 -9.13 -5.35 -4.24
N ASP A 78 -8.63 -6.42 -4.87
CA ASP A 78 -9.26 -7.05 -6.04
C ASP A 78 -10.58 -7.68 -5.57
N ASP A 79 -11.57 -6.83 -5.32
CA ASP A 79 -12.97 -7.21 -5.20
C ASP A 79 -13.58 -6.78 -6.53
N GLY A 80 -13.77 -7.76 -7.41
CA GLY A 80 -14.02 -7.55 -8.83
C GLY A 80 -15.11 -6.52 -9.14
N GLY A 81 -14.80 -5.65 -10.10
CA GLY A 81 -15.79 -4.95 -10.92
C GLY A 81 -15.78 -3.42 -10.84
N HIS A 82 -14.99 -2.77 -11.70
CA HIS A 82 -15.52 -1.63 -12.45
C HIS A 82 -14.81 -1.42 -13.79
N ASP A 83 -15.63 -1.54 -14.84
CA ASP A 83 -15.41 -1.19 -16.23
C ASP A 83 -15.06 0.30 -16.43
N GLY A 84 -14.24 0.60 -17.44
CA GLY A 84 -14.03 1.95 -17.98
C GLY A 84 -12.57 2.32 -18.24
N GLY A 85 -12.04 2.31 -19.47
CA GLY A 85 -12.67 1.98 -20.74
C GLY A 85 -11.59 1.65 -21.79
N ARG A 86 -11.58 0.40 -22.23
CA ARG A 86 -11.01 0.04 -23.53
C ARG A 86 -12.07 0.30 -24.60
N ARG A 87 -12.18 1.55 -25.06
CA ARG A 87 -12.76 1.83 -26.37
C ARG A 87 -11.64 1.81 -27.41
N PHE A 88 -11.16 0.60 -27.69
CA PHE A 88 -10.39 0.33 -28.89
C PHE A 88 -11.26 -0.42 -29.88
N LYS A 89 -11.20 0.07 -31.13
CA LYS A 89 -11.71 -0.49 -32.41
C LYS A 89 -13.17 -0.10 -32.77
N PRO A 90 -13.55 -0.03 -34.07
CA PRO A 90 -12.96 -0.83 -35.18
C PRO A 90 -12.87 -0.21 -36.60
N HIS A 91 -12.17 -1.00 -37.43
CA HIS A 91 -12.18 -1.14 -38.90
C HIS A 91 -11.55 -0.05 -39.77
#